data_AF-A0A170Y8L4-F1
#
_entry.id   AF-A0A170Y8L4-F1
#
_cell.length_a   1.000
_cell.length_b   1.000
_cell.length_c   1.000
_cell.angle_alpha   90.00
_cell.angle_beta   90.00
_cell.angle_gamma   90.00
#
_symmetry.space_group_name_H-M   'P 1'
#
loop_
_entity.id
_entity.type
_entity.pdbx_description
1 polymer ?
#
loop_
_entity_poly.entity_id
_entity_poly.type
_entity_poly.pdbx_seq_one_letter_code
_entity_poly.pdbx_strand_id
1 'polypeptide(L)'
;MKRSQEDKHVYYIIDDTNALIDPFSELNLFHENHRDTVWRYINNFKKSPYEATLSTFSKFTEYLLYRSPEWRPIEEDVVHMFNRGPASIMPNASSGQDGEDGYHVVMEKTRPRASQLPPRVITPRGQPLSLSQWTNALDAEGRVADEESVKRIIFEGGITPSIRYEVWKFLLGYYPWKSTSAERHELRKNKVEEYFKMKLQWKSMSPEQEARFADFRDRKNLIEKDVNRTDRTLPYFSGERNPHLTLLYDILMTYVMYNFDLGYVQGMSDLLSPILILMSNEVDAFWCFVGFMDKVYRNFDVDQSGMKKQLSQLHTLLTAVDPELAAYLDEHDSGNMFFCFRWLLVWFKREFVYNDIMPLWELLWTGLPCANFHLLICVAILDNEKKVLMESGYGFTEILKHINDLSLKISLDDVIMKATAIYNQLKTSTNLTTSTKRVIGLVVNENGAHSTSSDEDSVDDHERDITMPDNSATFSTSFDNDLDRNCEKGIMFHM
;
A
#
# COMPACT_ATOMS: atom_id res chain seq x y z
N MET A 1 3.71 -11.80 -53.78
CA MET A 1 4.49 -12.51 -54.84
C MET A 1 4.76 -11.58 -55.99
N LYS A 2 6.01 -11.49 -56.46
CA LYS A 2 6.40 -10.67 -57.63
C LYS A 2 7.00 -11.59 -58.70
N ARG A 3 6.53 -11.49 -59.95
CA ARG A 3 7.00 -12.34 -61.05
C ARG A 3 8.34 -11.85 -61.59
N SER A 4 9.25 -12.78 -61.90
CA SER A 4 10.52 -12.44 -62.55
C SER A 4 10.29 -11.80 -63.91
N GLN A 5 11.14 -10.84 -64.29
CA GLN A 5 11.07 -10.20 -65.61
C GLN A 5 11.84 -10.97 -66.70
N GLU A 6 12.68 -11.94 -66.34
CA GLU A 6 13.47 -12.72 -67.32
C GLU A 6 12.84 -14.08 -67.67
N ASP A 7 12.12 -14.72 -66.75
CA ASP A 7 11.39 -15.97 -67.01
C ASP A 7 9.95 -15.90 -66.50
N LYS A 8 9.01 -16.22 -67.38
CA LYS A 8 7.56 -16.03 -67.20
C LYS A 8 6.93 -17.06 -66.26
N HIS A 9 7.65 -18.13 -65.92
CA HIS A 9 7.16 -19.22 -65.07
C HIS A 9 7.72 -19.21 -63.64
N VAL A 10 8.52 -18.19 -63.27
CA VAL A 10 9.11 -18.07 -61.92
C VAL A 10 8.53 -16.87 -61.17
N TYR A 11 8.06 -17.12 -59.94
CA TYR A 11 7.51 -16.11 -59.03
C TYR A 11 8.34 -16.06 -57.74
N TYR A 12 8.77 -14.86 -57.34
CA TYR A 12 9.41 -14.63 -56.05
C TYR A 12 8.35 -14.40 -54.98
N ILE A 13 8.42 -15.19 -53.90
CA ILE A 13 7.71 -14.89 -52.66
C ILE A 13 8.61 -13.92 -51.90
N ILE A 14 8.17 -12.67 -51.82
CA ILE A 14 8.76 -11.66 -50.95
C ILE A 14 7.98 -11.77 -49.65
N ASP A 15 8.62 -12.25 -48.58
CA ASP A 15 8.09 -12.15 -47.23
C ASP A 15 8.25 -10.69 -46.78
N ASP A 16 7.25 -9.88 -47.09
CA ASP A 16 7.05 -8.60 -46.42
C ASP A 16 6.33 -8.89 -45.09
N THR A 17 7.08 -8.93 -43.99
CA THR A 17 6.55 -8.94 -42.62
C THR A 17 5.86 -7.62 -42.22
N ASN A 18 5.42 -6.81 -43.20
CA ASN A 18 4.71 -5.55 -43.01
C ASN A 18 3.36 -5.47 -43.75
N ALA A 19 2.79 -6.59 -44.21
CA ALA A 19 1.57 -6.59 -45.02
C ALA A 19 0.28 -7.06 -44.30
N LEU A 20 0.23 -7.02 -42.97
CA LEU A 20 -1.02 -7.16 -42.21
C LEU A 20 -1.24 -5.90 -41.35
N ILE A 21 -1.34 -4.75 -42.01
CA ILE A 21 -1.83 -3.51 -41.42
C ILE A 21 -2.87 -2.94 -42.39
N ASP A 22 -4.06 -3.54 -42.38
CA ASP A 22 -5.36 -2.83 -42.34
C ASP A 22 -6.49 -3.87 -42.43
N PRO A 23 -7.17 -4.09 -41.30
CA PRO A 23 -8.47 -3.45 -41.15
C PRO A 23 -8.64 -2.89 -39.72
N PHE A 24 -8.03 -1.74 -39.43
CA PHE A 24 -8.42 -0.92 -38.27
C PHE A 24 -8.44 0.58 -38.60
N SER A 25 -8.17 0.98 -39.84
CA SER A 25 -8.24 2.36 -40.33
C SER A 25 -9.63 3.03 -40.33
N GLU A 26 -10.68 2.40 -39.80
CA GLU A 26 -12.02 3.01 -39.70
C GLU A 26 -12.51 3.29 -38.27
N LEU A 27 -11.65 3.17 -37.25
CA LEU A 27 -11.99 3.66 -35.91
C LEU A 27 -11.12 4.88 -35.57
N ASN A 28 -11.62 6.04 -35.99
CA ASN A 28 -11.17 7.36 -35.53
C ASN A 28 -11.43 7.52 -34.02
N LEU A 29 -10.55 6.97 -33.20
CA LEU A 29 -10.39 7.33 -31.80
C LEU A 29 -8.95 7.78 -31.62
N PHE A 30 -8.79 9.02 -31.14
CA PHE A 30 -7.54 9.69 -30.77
C PHE A 30 -6.83 10.46 -31.90
N HIS A 31 -6.97 11.79 -31.84
CA HIS A 31 -6.21 12.76 -32.61
C HIS A 31 -5.09 13.30 -31.71
N GLU A 32 -3.87 12.79 -31.87
CA GLU A 32 -2.60 13.53 -31.70
C GLU A 32 -1.38 12.62 -31.97
N ASN A 33 -0.36 13.21 -32.56
CA ASN A 33 0.66 12.56 -33.39
C ASN A 33 1.83 11.98 -32.54
N HIS A 34 1.81 10.67 -32.25
CA HIS A 34 2.77 10.01 -31.33
C HIS A 34 4.14 9.62 -31.91
N ARG A 35 4.44 9.90 -33.18
CA ARG A 35 5.65 9.32 -33.82
C ARG A 35 6.98 9.91 -33.34
N ASP A 36 7.06 11.21 -33.07
CA ASP A 36 8.30 11.85 -32.58
C ASP A 36 8.57 11.59 -31.09
N THR A 37 7.49 11.41 -30.34
CA THR A 37 7.47 11.07 -28.92
C THR A 37 8.08 9.69 -28.69
N VAL A 38 7.69 8.69 -29.47
CA VAL A 38 8.16 7.30 -29.37
C VAL A 38 9.66 7.16 -29.67
N TRP A 39 10.21 7.90 -30.63
CA TRP A 39 11.65 7.83 -30.94
C TRP A 39 12.53 8.41 -29.83
N ARG A 40 12.05 9.45 -29.12
CA ARG A 40 12.72 9.97 -27.91
C ARG A 40 12.67 8.95 -26.76
N TYR A 41 11.58 8.19 -26.63
CA TYR A 41 11.44 7.11 -25.64
C TYR A 41 12.32 5.89 -25.94
N ILE A 42 12.49 5.50 -27.21
CA ILE A 42 13.34 4.37 -27.60
C ILE A 42 14.83 4.68 -27.35
N ASN A 43 15.27 5.91 -27.61
CA ASN A 43 16.66 6.31 -27.35
C ASN A 43 16.97 6.44 -25.84
N ASN A 44 15.97 6.76 -25.02
CA ASN A 44 16.09 6.79 -23.55
C ASN A 44 16.03 5.40 -22.89
N PHE A 45 15.40 4.41 -23.54
CA PHE A 45 15.37 3.01 -23.08
C PHE A 45 16.77 2.39 -22.96
N LYS A 46 17.72 2.88 -23.76
CA LYS A 46 19.13 2.46 -23.70
C LYS A 46 19.92 3.14 -22.57
N LYS A 47 19.35 4.18 -21.93
CA LYS A 47 20.01 4.99 -20.89
C LYS A 47 19.43 4.81 -19.49
N SER A 48 18.17 4.40 -19.32
CA SER A 48 17.58 4.17 -17.99
C SER A 48 16.48 3.07 -17.99
N PRO A 49 16.81 1.82 -17.62
CA PRO A 49 15.85 0.72 -17.50
C PRO A 49 14.78 0.92 -16.40
N TYR A 50 15.07 1.78 -15.43
CA TYR A 50 14.26 1.97 -14.22
C TYR A 50 12.97 2.79 -14.48
N GLU A 51 13.03 3.82 -15.33
CA GLU A 51 11.85 4.64 -15.67
C GLU A 51 10.78 3.86 -16.46
N ALA A 52 11.19 2.89 -17.29
CA ALA A 52 10.28 2.04 -18.06
C ALA A 52 9.46 1.08 -17.18
N THR A 53 10.06 0.58 -16.10
CA THR A 53 9.40 -0.28 -15.11
C THR A 53 8.39 0.54 -14.30
N LEU A 54 8.74 1.77 -13.91
CA LEU A 54 7.86 2.70 -13.20
C LEU A 54 6.62 3.09 -14.01
N SER A 55 6.76 3.37 -15.32
CA SER A 55 5.61 3.70 -16.17
C SER A 55 4.64 2.52 -16.31
N THR A 56 5.16 1.29 -16.41
CA THR A 56 4.35 0.07 -16.51
C THR A 56 3.59 -0.19 -15.20
N PHE A 57 4.25 -0.05 -14.06
CA PHE A 57 3.60 -0.22 -12.76
C PHE A 57 2.70 0.95 -12.36
N SER A 58 2.97 2.19 -12.80
CA SER A 58 2.04 3.31 -12.64
C SER A 58 0.75 3.06 -13.41
N LYS A 59 0.83 2.54 -14.64
CA LYS A 59 -0.36 2.09 -15.38
C LYS A 59 -1.05 0.92 -14.67
N PHE A 60 -0.28 0.05 -14.01
CA PHE A 60 -0.82 -1.09 -13.27
C PHE A 60 -1.58 -0.65 -12.02
N THR A 61 -1.01 0.27 -11.24
CA THR A 61 -1.67 0.82 -10.06
C THR A 61 -2.88 1.65 -10.45
N GLU A 62 -2.82 2.44 -11.54
CA GLU A 62 -3.97 3.14 -12.13
C GLU A 62 -5.09 2.17 -12.51
N TYR A 63 -4.73 1.09 -13.23
CA TYR A 63 -5.65 0.04 -13.61
C TYR A 63 -6.31 -0.63 -12.40
N LEU A 64 -5.52 -1.02 -11.39
CA LEU A 64 -6.02 -1.75 -10.22
C LEU A 64 -6.88 -0.89 -9.29
N LEU A 65 -6.48 0.37 -9.07
CA LEU A 65 -7.10 1.20 -8.05
C LEU A 65 -8.36 1.94 -8.53
N TYR A 66 -8.50 2.20 -9.84
CA TYR A 66 -9.50 3.17 -10.32
C TYR A 66 -10.31 2.78 -11.57
N ARG A 67 -10.09 1.61 -12.17
CA ARG A 67 -10.94 1.15 -13.29
C ARG A 67 -12.12 0.34 -12.77
N SER A 68 -13.35 0.73 -13.15
CA SER A 68 -14.59 0.03 -12.76
C SER A 68 -14.63 -1.42 -13.25
N PRO A 69 -15.24 -2.36 -12.48
CA PRO A 69 -15.29 -3.79 -12.85
C PRO A 69 -15.88 -4.06 -14.24
N GLU A 70 -16.85 -3.26 -14.66
CA GLU A 70 -17.64 -3.40 -15.89
C GLU A 70 -16.90 -2.98 -17.17
N TRP A 71 -15.84 -2.19 -17.07
CA TRP A 71 -15.12 -1.58 -18.21
C TRP A 71 -13.66 -2.02 -18.29
N ARG A 72 -13.38 -3.26 -17.91
CA ARG A 72 -12.07 -3.93 -18.12
C ARG A 72 -12.15 -4.76 -19.42
N PRO A 73 -11.56 -4.31 -20.55
CA PRO A 73 -11.37 -5.17 -21.71
C PRO A 73 -10.40 -6.31 -21.36
N ILE A 74 -10.60 -7.42 -22.03
CA ILE A 74 -10.10 -8.76 -21.72
C ILE A 74 -8.57 -8.87 -21.84
N GLU A 75 -7.96 -9.31 -20.73
CA GLU A 75 -6.76 -10.16 -20.57
C GLU A 75 -5.39 -9.73 -21.12
N GLU A 76 -5.24 -9.30 -22.37
CA GLU A 76 -3.90 -9.28 -23.00
C GLU A 76 -2.97 -8.20 -22.43
N ASP A 77 -3.44 -6.96 -22.25
CA ASP A 77 -2.59 -5.85 -21.79
C ASP A 77 -2.06 -6.04 -20.37
N VAL A 78 -2.88 -6.62 -19.48
CA VAL A 78 -2.53 -6.86 -18.08
C VAL A 78 -1.56 -8.03 -17.96
N VAL A 79 -1.80 -9.12 -18.69
CA VAL A 79 -0.90 -10.27 -18.77
C VAL A 79 0.45 -9.85 -19.38
N HIS A 80 0.46 -9.00 -20.40
CA HIS A 80 1.69 -8.44 -20.96
C HIS A 80 2.43 -7.52 -19.98
N MET A 81 1.74 -6.79 -19.11
CA MET A 81 2.36 -6.00 -18.04
C MET A 81 2.96 -6.88 -16.94
N PHE A 82 2.31 -7.99 -16.59
CA PHE A 82 2.84 -8.97 -15.64
C PHE A 82 4.07 -9.71 -16.18
N ASN A 83 4.06 -10.06 -17.47
CA ASN A 83 5.16 -10.76 -18.13
C ASN A 83 6.36 -9.87 -18.50
N ARG A 84 6.20 -8.53 -18.47
CA ARG A 84 7.29 -7.55 -18.72
C ARG A 84 7.99 -7.04 -17.46
N GLY A 85 7.48 -7.34 -16.26
CA GLY A 85 8.28 -7.19 -15.04
C GLY A 85 9.50 -8.14 -15.13
N PRO A 86 10.69 -7.78 -14.60
CA PRO A 86 11.85 -8.64 -14.72
C PRO A 86 11.60 -9.95 -13.98
N ALA A 87 11.16 -10.98 -14.71
CA ALA A 87 11.03 -12.36 -14.26
C ALA A 87 12.40 -13.04 -14.09
N SER A 88 13.42 -12.29 -13.65
CA SER A 88 14.80 -12.75 -13.62
C SER A 88 15.56 -12.23 -12.40
N ILE A 89 14.98 -12.29 -11.20
CA ILE A 89 15.76 -12.28 -9.95
C ILE A 89 15.05 -13.19 -8.92
N MET A 90 14.93 -14.47 -9.26
CA MET A 90 15.00 -15.54 -8.26
C MET A 90 16.43 -16.10 -8.37
N PRO A 91 17.17 -16.33 -7.28
CA PRO A 91 18.52 -16.86 -7.37
C PRO A 91 18.44 -18.32 -7.86
N ASN A 92 18.61 -18.53 -9.16
CA ASN A 92 18.94 -19.84 -9.69
C ASN A 92 20.40 -20.13 -9.34
N ALA A 93 20.59 -21.24 -8.63
CA ALA A 93 21.89 -21.84 -8.40
C ALA A 93 22.67 -21.95 -9.72
N SER A 94 23.91 -21.51 -9.66
CA SER A 94 24.93 -21.53 -10.71
C SER A 94 24.92 -22.81 -11.55
N SER A 95 24.75 -22.67 -12.86
CA SER A 95 25.05 -23.69 -13.86
C SER A 95 26.45 -23.45 -14.41
N GLY A 96 27.39 -24.32 -14.06
CA GLY A 96 28.61 -24.55 -14.82
C GLY A 96 28.33 -25.60 -15.89
N GLN A 97 28.85 -25.37 -17.10
CA GLN A 97 28.84 -26.31 -18.22
C GLN A 97 29.64 -27.58 -17.87
N ASP A 98 29.09 -28.75 -18.20
CA ASP A 98 29.72 -29.78 -19.04
C ASP A 98 28.95 -31.12 -19.01
N GLY A 99 28.86 -31.77 -20.17
CA GLY A 99 28.73 -33.23 -20.28
C GLY A 99 27.35 -33.80 -20.53
N GLU A 100 27.13 -34.30 -21.75
CA GLU A 100 26.14 -35.33 -22.08
C GLU A 100 26.30 -36.54 -21.16
N ASP A 101 25.24 -36.94 -20.45
CA ASP A 101 24.87 -38.36 -20.27
C ASP A 101 23.48 -38.46 -19.63
N GLY A 102 22.64 -39.29 -20.24
CA GLY A 102 21.26 -39.50 -19.84
C GLY A 102 21.15 -40.18 -18.48
N TYR A 103 20.61 -39.46 -17.51
CA TYR A 103 20.04 -40.05 -16.29
C TYR A 103 18.65 -39.47 -16.06
N HIS A 104 17.62 -40.31 -16.24
CA HIS A 104 16.30 -40.04 -15.68
C HIS A 104 16.42 -40.09 -14.16
N VAL A 105 16.64 -38.93 -13.53
CA VAL A 105 16.40 -38.78 -12.09
C VAL A 105 14.89 -38.81 -11.91
N VAL A 106 14.36 -39.99 -11.55
CA VAL A 106 13.05 -40.08 -10.91
C VAL A 106 13.17 -39.31 -9.61
N MET A 107 12.78 -38.04 -9.64
CA MET A 107 12.48 -37.26 -8.44
C MET A 107 11.30 -37.96 -7.78
N GLU A 108 11.59 -38.92 -6.91
CA GLU A 108 10.63 -39.48 -5.99
C GLU A 108 10.04 -38.30 -5.21
N LYS A 109 8.79 -37.97 -5.51
CA LYS A 109 7.97 -36.99 -4.79
C LYS A 109 7.82 -37.45 -3.34
N THR A 110 8.87 -37.32 -2.54
CA THR A 110 8.78 -37.28 -1.10
C THR A 110 8.13 -35.94 -0.77
N ARG A 111 6.79 -35.89 -0.91
CA ARG A 111 5.97 -34.86 -0.28
C ARG A 111 6.41 -34.85 1.19
N PRO A 112 7.04 -33.78 1.71
CA PRO A 112 7.27 -33.71 3.13
C PRO A 112 5.91 -33.88 3.78
N ARG A 113 5.81 -34.86 4.69
CA ARG A 113 4.60 -35.12 5.47
C ARG A 113 4.18 -33.78 6.04
N ALA A 114 3.11 -33.18 5.51
CA ALA A 114 2.64 -31.88 5.96
C ALA A 114 2.46 -32.01 7.49
N SER A 115 3.27 -31.31 8.26
CA SER A 115 3.07 -31.21 9.69
C SER A 115 1.73 -30.52 9.85
N GLN A 116 0.67 -31.31 10.06
CA GLN A 116 -0.69 -30.80 10.14
C GLN A 116 -0.73 -29.76 11.24
N LEU A 117 -1.04 -28.53 10.86
CA LEU A 117 -1.29 -27.47 11.83
C LEU A 117 -2.40 -27.93 12.79
N PRO A 118 -2.34 -27.52 14.07
CA PRO A 118 -3.38 -27.90 15.04
C PRO A 118 -4.75 -27.39 14.57
N PRO A 119 -5.88 -27.97 15.04
CA PRO A 119 -7.20 -27.50 14.66
C PRO A 119 -7.38 -26.00 14.89
N ARG A 120 -7.99 -25.32 13.91
CA ARG A 120 -8.22 -23.87 13.98
C ARG A 120 -9.36 -23.57 14.96
N VAL A 121 -9.06 -22.81 16.01
CA VAL A 121 -10.05 -22.37 17.01
C VAL A 121 -10.44 -20.93 16.70
N ILE A 122 -11.71 -20.72 16.37
CA ILE A 122 -12.27 -19.40 16.08
C ILE A 122 -12.88 -18.83 17.35
N THR A 123 -12.38 -17.67 17.78
CA THR A 123 -12.89 -16.95 18.95
C THR A 123 -13.73 -15.75 18.50
N PRO A 124 -14.91 -15.51 19.11
CA PRO A 124 -15.71 -14.32 18.82
C PRO A 124 -14.95 -13.01 19.08
N ARG A 125 -15.34 -11.95 18.37
CA ARG A 125 -14.86 -10.58 18.62
C ARG A 125 -15.20 -10.10 20.03
N GLY A 126 -14.34 -9.25 20.58
CA GLY A 126 -14.59 -8.52 21.82
C GLY A 126 -15.54 -7.34 21.63
N GLN A 127 -15.86 -6.65 22.71
CA GLN A 127 -16.63 -5.39 22.66
C GLN A 127 -15.70 -4.21 22.33
N PRO A 128 -16.16 -3.21 21.57
CA PRO A 128 -15.36 -2.04 21.24
C PRO A 128 -15.01 -1.23 22.49
N LEU A 129 -13.87 -0.54 22.44
CA LEU A 129 -13.46 0.40 23.47
C LEU A 129 -14.54 1.45 23.66
N SER A 130 -15.14 1.50 24.85
CA SER A 130 -16.20 2.44 25.19
C SER A 130 -15.64 3.74 25.75
N LEU A 131 -16.47 4.79 25.76
CA LEU A 131 -16.10 6.07 26.37
C LEU A 131 -15.73 5.92 27.86
N SER A 132 -16.44 5.07 28.61
CA SER A 132 -16.13 4.87 30.03
C SER A 132 -14.79 4.16 30.22
N GLN A 133 -14.49 3.14 29.40
CA GLN A 133 -13.19 2.47 29.42
C GLN A 133 -12.06 3.44 29.04
N TRP A 134 -12.27 4.27 28.03
CA TRP A 134 -11.29 5.27 27.61
C TRP A 134 -11.02 6.31 28.71
N THR A 135 -12.05 6.90 29.31
CA THR A 135 -11.89 7.87 30.40
C THR A 135 -11.20 7.24 31.61
N ASN A 136 -11.51 5.98 31.94
CA ASN A 136 -10.87 5.27 33.05
C ASN A 136 -9.41 4.90 32.76
N ALA A 137 -9.00 4.83 31.49
CA ALA A 137 -7.61 4.58 31.10
C ALA A 137 -6.73 5.83 31.21
N LEU A 138 -7.34 7.02 31.35
CA LEU A 138 -6.64 8.29 31.51
C LEU A 138 -6.40 8.58 33.00
N ASP A 139 -5.21 9.06 33.33
CA ASP A 139 -4.93 9.61 34.67
C ASP A 139 -5.44 11.06 34.82
N ALA A 140 -5.24 11.66 36.00
CA ALA A 140 -5.72 13.00 36.32
C ALA A 140 -5.13 14.09 35.41
N GLU A 141 -3.94 13.87 34.85
CA GLU A 141 -3.27 14.78 33.90
C GLU A 141 -3.59 14.46 32.43
N GLY A 142 -4.35 13.39 32.17
CA GLY A 142 -4.78 12.97 30.83
C GLY A 142 -3.78 12.08 30.09
N ARG A 143 -2.82 11.45 30.78
CA ARG A 143 -1.91 10.44 30.21
C ARG A 143 -2.61 9.09 30.16
N VAL A 144 -2.29 8.27 29.17
CA VAL A 144 -2.81 6.89 29.09
C VAL A 144 -1.98 5.99 30.02
N ALA A 145 -2.59 5.53 31.10
CA ALA A 145 -1.92 4.74 32.14
C ALA A 145 -1.42 3.40 31.56
N ASP A 146 -2.32 2.64 30.93
CA ASP A 146 -2.04 1.32 30.35
C ASP A 146 -2.34 1.30 28.84
N GLU A 147 -1.31 1.59 28.05
CA GLU A 147 -1.38 1.59 26.59
C GLU A 147 -1.65 0.19 26.03
N GLU A 148 -1.05 -0.85 26.63
CA GLU A 148 -1.16 -2.23 26.13
C GLU A 148 -2.58 -2.76 26.28
N SER A 149 -3.22 -2.48 27.42
CA SER A 149 -4.62 -2.85 27.66
C SER A 149 -5.55 -2.14 26.68
N VAL A 150 -5.36 -0.83 26.46
CA VAL A 150 -6.14 -0.08 25.47
C VAL A 150 -5.97 -0.67 24.07
N LYS A 151 -4.72 -0.91 23.63
CA LYS A 151 -4.44 -1.55 22.32
C LYS A 151 -5.06 -2.93 22.21
N ARG A 152 -5.08 -3.72 23.29
CA ARG A 152 -5.70 -5.05 23.30
C ARG A 152 -7.21 -4.98 23.10
N ILE A 153 -7.90 -4.08 23.82
CA ILE A 153 -9.36 -3.88 23.65
C ILE A 153 -9.67 -3.45 22.22
N ILE A 154 -8.88 -2.52 21.67
CA ILE A 154 -9.03 -2.05 20.28
C ILE A 154 -8.81 -3.19 19.29
N PHE A 155 -7.79 -4.02 19.48
CA PHE A 155 -7.54 -5.18 18.65
C PHE A 155 -8.72 -6.17 18.68
N GLU A 156 -9.25 -6.47 19.87
CA GLU A 156 -10.31 -7.46 20.06
C GLU A 156 -11.67 -6.97 19.56
N GLY A 157 -12.01 -5.70 19.75
CA GLY A 157 -13.37 -5.17 19.54
C GLY A 157 -13.49 -3.88 18.73
N GLY A 158 -12.39 -3.20 18.41
CA GLY A 158 -12.40 -1.90 17.73
C GLY A 158 -12.72 -0.73 18.67
N ILE A 159 -13.16 0.40 18.12
CA ILE A 159 -13.41 1.65 18.86
C ILE A 159 -14.85 2.13 18.66
N THR A 160 -15.49 2.58 19.75
CA THR A 160 -16.80 3.24 19.68
C THR A 160 -16.70 4.56 18.88
N PRO A 161 -17.62 4.85 17.93
CA PRO A 161 -17.52 6.03 17.06
C PRO A 161 -17.31 7.37 17.78
N SER A 162 -17.90 7.54 18.98
CA SER A 162 -17.85 8.78 19.76
C SER A 162 -16.45 9.17 20.25
N ILE A 163 -15.53 8.22 20.40
CA ILE A 163 -14.16 8.48 20.87
C ILE A 163 -13.10 8.32 19.76
N ARG A 164 -13.52 7.89 18.57
CA ARG A 164 -12.64 7.55 17.45
C ARG A 164 -11.73 8.72 17.07
N TYR A 165 -12.30 9.93 16.99
CA TYR A 165 -11.59 11.17 16.68
C TYR A 165 -10.36 11.39 17.59
N GLU A 166 -10.50 11.13 18.89
CA GLU A 166 -9.42 11.36 19.85
C GLU A 166 -8.44 10.17 19.87
N VAL A 167 -8.94 8.93 19.90
CA VAL A 167 -8.09 7.73 20.02
C VAL A 167 -7.23 7.50 18.78
N TRP A 168 -7.70 7.85 17.58
CA TRP A 168 -6.91 7.74 16.35
C TRP A 168 -5.63 8.57 16.41
N LYS A 169 -5.65 9.72 17.07
CA LYS A 169 -4.46 10.58 17.23
C LYS A 169 -3.35 9.85 18.00
N PHE A 170 -3.70 8.96 18.94
CA PHE A 170 -2.72 8.13 19.64
C PHE A 170 -2.24 6.93 18.82
N LEU A 171 -3.16 6.21 18.15
CA LEU A 171 -2.82 5.04 17.33
C LEU A 171 -1.89 5.39 16.16
N LEU A 172 -2.10 6.59 15.59
CA LEU A 172 -1.31 7.14 14.51
C LEU A 172 -0.09 7.93 15.00
N GLY A 173 0.19 7.95 16.31
CA GLY A 173 1.39 8.60 16.85
C GLY A 173 1.39 10.13 16.76
N TYR A 174 0.28 10.76 16.41
CA TYR A 174 0.14 12.22 16.49
C TYR A 174 0.23 12.69 17.95
N TYR A 175 -0.37 11.95 18.87
CA TYR A 175 -0.21 12.13 20.30
C TYR A 175 0.62 11.00 20.91
N PRO A 176 1.68 11.32 21.68
CA PRO A 176 2.37 10.33 22.49
C PRO A 176 1.44 9.78 23.57
N TRP A 177 1.43 8.46 23.79
CA TRP A 177 0.57 7.81 24.78
C TRP A 177 0.75 8.32 26.22
N LYS A 178 1.98 8.73 26.56
CA LYS A 178 2.35 9.23 27.89
C LYS A 178 2.28 10.76 28.03
N SER A 179 1.83 11.47 26.99
CA SER A 179 1.64 12.92 27.04
C SER A 179 0.44 13.32 27.90
N THR A 180 0.56 14.42 28.62
CA THR A 180 -0.53 15.06 29.37
C THR A 180 -1.44 15.85 28.44
N SER A 181 -2.64 16.21 28.92
CA SER A 181 -3.57 17.07 28.17
C SER A 181 -2.94 18.45 27.83
N ALA A 182 -2.16 19.02 28.75
CA ALA A 182 -1.48 20.30 28.54
C ALA A 182 -0.37 20.20 27.48
N GLU A 183 0.44 19.15 27.52
CA GLU A 183 1.46 18.89 26.49
C GLU A 183 0.84 18.68 25.12
N ARG A 184 -0.27 17.93 25.03
CA ARG A 184 -1.00 17.76 23.75
C ARG A 184 -1.56 19.07 23.22
N HIS A 185 -2.07 19.94 24.09
CA HIS A 185 -2.55 21.25 23.69
C HIS A 185 -1.43 22.10 23.08
N GLU A 186 -0.25 22.11 23.70
CA GLU A 186 0.91 22.85 23.18
C GLU A 186 1.49 22.22 21.90
N LEU A 187 1.58 20.88 21.87
CA LEU A 187 1.97 20.14 20.68
C LEU A 187 1.10 20.50 19.47
N ARG A 188 -0.22 20.61 19.66
CA ARG A 188 -1.13 21.01 18.57
C ARG A 188 -0.80 22.40 18.03
N LYS A 189 -0.48 23.39 18.86
CA LYS A 189 -0.11 24.73 18.39
C LYS A 189 1.14 24.67 17.50
N ASN A 190 2.19 24.00 17.98
CA ASN A 190 3.43 23.83 17.22
C ASN A 190 3.17 23.11 15.88
N LYS A 191 2.30 22.10 15.90
CA LYS A 191 1.93 21.30 14.72
C LYS A 191 1.08 22.07 13.71
N VAL A 192 0.28 23.04 14.16
CA VAL A 192 -0.44 23.99 13.30
C VAL A 192 0.56 24.90 12.58
N GLU A 193 1.50 25.50 13.32
CA GLU A 193 2.52 26.39 12.73
C GLU A 193 3.40 25.65 11.72
N GLU A 194 3.86 24.45 12.07
CA GLU A 194 4.68 23.59 11.21
C GLU A 194 3.94 23.23 9.91
N TYR A 195 2.67 22.84 10.01
CA TYR A 195 1.84 22.52 8.86
C TYR A 195 1.71 23.73 7.90
N PHE A 196 1.33 24.90 8.42
CA PHE A 196 1.13 26.07 7.57
C PHE A 196 2.44 26.60 6.97
N LYS A 197 3.56 26.43 7.68
CA LYS A 197 4.89 26.71 7.14
C LYS A 197 5.20 25.86 5.92
N MET A 198 4.95 24.54 5.98
CA MET A 198 5.13 23.65 4.82
C MET A 198 4.11 23.93 3.71
N LYS A 199 2.86 24.20 4.07
CA LYS A 199 1.81 24.54 3.10
C LYS A 199 2.15 25.80 2.30
N LEU A 200 2.74 26.81 2.96
CA LEU A 200 3.16 28.03 2.31
C LEU A 200 4.27 27.78 1.27
N GLN A 201 5.16 26.81 1.48
CA GLN A 201 6.25 26.50 0.55
C GLN A 201 5.71 26.16 -0.85
N TRP A 202 4.72 25.27 -0.96
CA TRP A 202 4.15 24.91 -2.25
C TRP A 202 3.13 25.93 -2.75
N LYS A 203 2.38 26.60 -1.86
CA LYS A 203 1.41 27.65 -2.27
C LYS A 203 2.06 28.92 -2.79
N SER A 204 3.29 29.23 -2.36
CA SER A 204 4.03 30.41 -2.81
C SER A 204 4.86 30.18 -4.08
N MET A 205 4.82 28.96 -4.65
CA MET A 205 5.50 28.63 -5.89
C MET A 205 4.94 29.45 -7.06
N SER A 206 5.78 30.28 -7.69
CA SER A 206 5.39 31.01 -8.90
C SER A 206 5.21 30.08 -10.10
N PRO A 207 4.40 30.47 -11.12
CA PRO A 207 4.27 29.70 -12.34
C PRO A 207 5.61 29.40 -13.03
N GLU A 208 6.55 30.34 -13.00
CA GLU A 208 7.88 30.16 -13.61
C GLU A 208 8.74 29.16 -12.82
N GLN A 209 8.65 29.15 -11.49
CA GLN A 209 9.30 28.14 -10.65
C GLN A 209 8.68 26.77 -10.90
N GLU A 210 7.35 26.69 -10.89
CA GLU A 210 6.60 25.46 -11.17
C GLU A 210 7.00 24.90 -12.55
N ALA A 211 7.09 25.74 -13.59
CA ALA A 211 7.50 25.34 -14.94
C ALA A 211 8.95 24.80 -15.01
N ARG A 212 9.82 25.12 -14.04
CA ARG A 212 11.19 24.60 -13.96
C ARG A 212 11.38 23.46 -12.95
N PHE A 213 10.31 23.02 -12.30
CA PHE A 213 10.34 21.93 -11.32
C PHE A 213 9.50 20.74 -11.80
N ALA A 214 10.11 19.85 -12.59
CA ALA A 214 9.40 18.73 -13.21
C ALA A 214 8.77 17.79 -12.18
N ASP A 215 9.53 17.32 -11.19
CA ASP A 215 9.04 16.37 -10.19
C ASP A 215 7.86 16.92 -9.38
N PHE A 216 7.90 18.22 -9.04
CA PHE A 216 6.78 18.88 -8.36
C PHE A 216 5.52 18.89 -9.22
N ARG A 217 5.64 19.26 -10.51
CA ARG A 217 4.49 19.26 -11.43
C ARG A 217 3.93 17.86 -11.63
N ASP A 218 4.79 16.86 -11.76
CA ASP A 218 4.36 15.48 -11.97
C ASP A 218 3.58 14.97 -10.74
N ARG A 219 4.06 15.26 -9.52
CA ARG A 219 3.35 14.94 -8.28
C ARG A 219 2.02 15.68 -8.15
N LYS A 220 2.02 16.98 -8.46
CA LYS A 220 0.79 17.80 -8.46
C LYS A 220 -0.25 17.24 -9.43
N ASN A 221 0.15 16.90 -10.66
CA ASN A 221 -0.73 16.31 -11.67
C ASN A 221 -1.31 14.95 -11.21
N LEU A 222 -0.50 14.11 -10.55
CA LEU A 222 -0.97 12.84 -9.97
C LEU A 222 -1.99 13.07 -8.85
N ILE A 223 -1.74 14.02 -7.95
CA ILE A 223 -2.68 14.39 -6.88
C ILE A 223 -3.98 14.91 -7.47
N GLU A 224 -3.94 15.81 -8.45
CA GLU A 224 -5.14 16.35 -9.10
C GLU A 224 -5.99 15.25 -9.73
N LYS A 225 -5.36 14.30 -10.43
CA LYS A 225 -6.07 13.13 -10.98
C LYS A 225 -6.71 12.30 -9.89
N ASP A 226 -5.98 12.01 -8.81
CA ASP A 226 -6.43 11.12 -7.76
C ASP A 226 -7.57 11.72 -6.92
N VAL A 227 -7.41 12.97 -6.51
CA VAL A 227 -8.41 13.71 -5.73
C VAL A 227 -9.74 13.76 -6.49
N ASN A 228 -9.71 14.06 -7.78
CA ASN A 228 -10.93 14.18 -8.58
C ASN A 228 -11.78 12.90 -8.63
N ARG A 229 -11.14 11.73 -8.49
CA ARG A 229 -11.80 10.41 -8.47
C ARG A 229 -11.97 9.77 -7.10
N THR A 230 -11.49 10.41 -6.03
CA THR A 230 -11.53 9.83 -4.68
C THR A 230 -12.95 9.85 -4.12
N ASP A 231 -13.50 8.67 -3.81
CA ASP A 231 -14.71 8.42 -3.01
C ASP A 231 -15.92 9.33 -3.33
N ARG A 232 -16.14 9.67 -4.60
CA ARG A 232 -17.22 10.60 -5.03
C ARG A 232 -18.64 10.10 -4.74
N THR A 233 -18.79 8.83 -4.40
CA THR A 233 -20.05 8.23 -3.93
C THR A 233 -20.35 8.55 -2.47
N LEU A 234 -19.35 8.95 -1.66
CA LEU A 234 -19.55 9.35 -0.28
C LEU A 234 -20.10 10.79 -0.22
N PRO A 235 -21.10 11.07 0.63
CA PRO A 235 -21.65 12.42 0.79
C PRO A 235 -20.60 13.50 1.10
N TYR A 236 -19.52 13.13 1.80
CA TYR A 236 -18.45 14.06 2.17
C TYR A 236 -17.68 14.59 0.96
N PHE A 237 -17.51 13.79 -0.11
CA PHE A 237 -16.76 14.16 -1.32
C PHE A 237 -17.64 14.32 -2.57
N SER A 238 -18.96 14.14 -2.44
CA SER A 238 -19.91 14.27 -3.55
C SER A 238 -20.21 15.74 -3.88
N GLY A 239 -20.79 15.98 -5.06
CA GLY A 239 -21.13 17.33 -5.54
C GLY A 239 -20.02 18.04 -6.32
N GLU A 240 -20.39 19.10 -7.01
CA GLU A 240 -19.49 19.96 -7.78
C GLU A 240 -18.77 20.95 -6.85
N ARG A 241 -17.49 21.26 -7.15
CA ARG A 241 -16.67 22.20 -6.37
C ARG A 241 -16.70 21.93 -4.86
N ASN A 242 -16.54 20.67 -4.47
CA ASN A 242 -16.58 20.24 -3.08
C ASN A 242 -15.34 20.76 -2.31
N PRO A 243 -15.51 21.53 -1.21
CA PRO A 243 -14.39 22.09 -0.45
C PRO A 243 -13.54 21.02 0.25
N HIS A 244 -14.10 19.85 0.56
CA HIS A 244 -13.37 18.73 1.13
C HIS A 244 -12.41 18.07 0.14
N LEU A 245 -12.69 18.14 -1.17
CA LEU A 245 -11.72 17.74 -2.18
C LEU A 245 -10.54 18.72 -2.23
N THR A 246 -10.80 20.02 -2.02
CA THR A 246 -9.73 21.02 -1.88
C THR A 246 -8.87 20.75 -0.65
N LEU A 247 -9.47 20.37 0.49
CA LEU A 247 -8.72 19.96 1.68
C LEU A 247 -7.88 18.70 1.41
N LEU A 248 -8.44 17.70 0.73
CA LEU A 248 -7.71 16.49 0.35
C LEU A 248 -6.49 16.84 -0.51
N TYR A 249 -6.66 17.72 -1.51
CA TYR A 249 -5.58 18.23 -2.35
C TYR A 249 -4.53 18.99 -1.53
N ASP A 250 -4.94 19.95 -0.69
CA ASP A 250 -4.03 20.78 0.09
C ASP A 250 -3.18 19.96 1.07
N ILE A 251 -3.76 18.94 1.72
CA ILE A 251 -3.05 18.02 2.61
C ILE A 251 -2.02 17.20 1.85
N LEU A 252 -2.39 16.61 0.71
CA LEU A 252 -1.47 15.80 -0.10
C LEU A 252 -0.32 16.64 -0.66
N MET A 253 -0.59 17.85 -1.15
CA MET A 253 0.46 18.78 -1.60
C MET A 253 1.39 19.20 -0.45
N THR A 254 0.83 19.38 0.76
CA THR A 254 1.66 19.68 1.94
C THR A 254 2.50 18.48 2.34
N TYR A 255 2.01 17.24 2.18
CA TYR A 255 2.79 16.03 2.42
C TYR A 255 3.97 15.90 1.46
N VAL A 256 3.83 16.32 0.19
CA VAL A 256 4.95 16.39 -0.75
C VAL A 256 6.07 17.29 -0.23
N MET A 257 5.75 18.38 0.48
CA MET A 257 6.78 19.24 1.10
C MET A 257 7.38 18.61 2.37
N TYR A 258 6.58 17.84 3.12
CA TYR A 258 7.03 17.14 4.32
C TYR A 258 8.02 16.01 4.00
N ASN A 259 7.70 15.17 3.01
CA ASN A 259 8.57 14.12 2.53
C ASN A 259 8.78 14.29 1.03
N PHE A 260 9.78 15.09 0.66
CA PHE A 260 10.07 15.38 -0.74
C PHE A 260 10.72 14.19 -1.48
N ASP A 261 11.29 13.22 -0.78
CA ASP A 261 11.87 12.05 -1.44
C ASP A 261 10.77 11.10 -1.91
N LEU A 262 9.79 10.82 -1.05
CA LEU A 262 8.62 10.03 -1.42
C LEU A 262 7.65 10.82 -2.32
N GLY A 263 7.34 12.06 -1.93
CA GLY A 263 6.38 12.91 -2.62
C GLY A 263 4.96 12.35 -2.58
N TYR A 264 4.41 12.06 -3.76
CA TYR A 264 3.08 11.47 -3.91
C TYR A 264 3.14 10.26 -4.83
N VAL A 265 2.54 9.17 -4.37
CA VAL A 265 2.33 7.94 -5.14
C VAL A 265 0.85 7.61 -5.14
N GLN A 266 0.37 7.15 -6.29
CA GLN A 266 -1.03 6.86 -6.51
C GLN A 266 -1.59 5.88 -5.47
N GLY A 267 -2.77 6.18 -4.91
CA GLY A 267 -3.37 5.43 -3.81
C GLY A 267 -3.18 6.07 -2.43
N MET A 268 -2.26 7.02 -2.28
CA MET A 268 -2.13 7.79 -1.02
C MET A 268 -3.41 8.60 -0.69
N SER A 269 -4.15 9.09 -1.70
CA SER A 269 -5.44 9.75 -1.47
C SER A 269 -6.48 8.84 -0.82
N ASP A 270 -6.45 7.53 -1.12
CA ASP A 270 -7.35 6.54 -0.53
C ASP A 270 -7.05 6.28 0.94
N LEU A 271 -5.77 6.39 1.33
CA LEU A 271 -5.35 6.30 2.72
C LEU A 271 -5.77 7.55 3.53
N LEU A 272 -5.66 8.73 2.92
CA LEU A 272 -6.03 9.98 3.57
C LEU A 272 -7.56 10.16 3.71
N SER A 273 -8.34 9.69 2.73
CA SER A 273 -9.79 9.94 2.66
C SER A 273 -10.54 9.63 3.98
N PRO A 274 -10.41 8.44 4.60
CA PRO A 274 -11.11 8.15 5.85
C PRO A 274 -10.62 8.97 7.05
N ILE A 275 -9.33 9.30 7.08
CA ILE A 275 -8.73 10.16 8.11
C ILE A 275 -9.32 11.56 8.01
N LEU A 276 -9.39 12.13 6.80
CA LEU A 276 -9.93 13.47 6.59
C LEU A 276 -11.41 13.55 6.97
N ILE A 277 -12.21 12.57 6.59
CA ILE A 277 -13.63 12.54 6.96
C ILE A 277 -13.79 12.51 8.49
N LEU A 278 -13.04 11.66 9.20
CA LEU A 278 -13.13 11.56 10.66
C LEU A 278 -12.64 12.82 11.36
N MET A 279 -11.48 13.34 10.95
CA MET A 279 -10.85 14.48 11.62
C MET A 279 -11.60 15.78 11.33
N SER A 280 -12.07 15.97 10.09
CA SER A 280 -12.72 17.20 9.61
C SER A 280 -11.95 18.50 9.91
N ASN A 281 -10.67 18.37 10.27
CA ASN A 281 -9.71 19.44 10.52
C ASN A 281 -8.47 19.14 9.68
N GLU A 282 -8.01 20.14 8.94
CA GLU A 282 -6.94 19.99 7.97
C GLU A 282 -5.59 19.57 8.60
N VAL A 283 -5.22 20.23 9.71
CA VAL A 283 -3.95 20.00 10.40
C VAL A 283 -3.93 18.66 11.11
N ASP A 284 -5.01 18.33 11.83
CA ASP A 284 -5.14 17.04 12.51
C ASP A 284 -5.13 15.89 11.49
N ALA A 285 -5.86 16.04 10.37
CA ALA A 285 -5.85 15.06 9.29
C ALA A 285 -4.46 14.87 8.68
N PHE A 286 -3.72 15.96 8.45
CA PHE A 286 -2.36 15.90 7.96
C PHE A 286 -1.43 15.12 8.90
N TRP A 287 -1.42 15.43 10.19
CA TRP A 287 -0.50 14.76 11.13
C TRP A 287 -0.88 13.31 11.42
N CYS A 288 -2.17 12.99 11.42
CA CYS A 288 -2.63 11.61 11.44
C CYS A 288 -2.23 10.86 10.15
N PHE A 289 -2.29 11.53 9.00
CA PHE A 289 -1.87 10.93 7.72
C PHE A 289 -0.35 10.70 7.69
N VAL A 290 0.46 11.63 8.18
CA VAL A 290 1.91 11.43 8.36
C VAL A 290 2.18 10.16 9.18
N GLY A 291 1.54 10.03 10.35
CA GLY A 291 1.71 8.86 11.19
C GLY A 291 1.16 7.56 10.60
N PHE A 292 0.19 7.64 9.68
CA PHE A 292 -0.21 6.48 8.89
C PHE A 292 0.86 6.12 7.86
N MET A 293 1.38 7.12 7.13
CA MET A 293 2.43 6.92 6.15
C MET A 293 3.70 6.33 6.78
N ASP A 294 4.07 6.67 8.01
CA ASP A 294 5.20 6.04 8.72
C ASP A 294 5.06 4.51 8.85
N LYS A 295 3.83 3.99 8.87
CA LYS A 295 3.54 2.55 8.94
C LYS A 295 3.58 1.88 7.57
N VAL A 296 3.34 2.62 6.48
CA VAL A 296 3.12 2.06 5.13
C VAL A 296 4.03 2.62 4.05
N TYR A 297 4.96 3.53 4.36
CA TYR A 297 5.74 4.26 3.34
C TYR A 297 6.50 3.31 2.40
N ARG A 298 6.97 2.16 2.92
CA ARG A 298 7.66 1.13 2.12
C ARG A 298 6.79 0.52 1.02
N ASN A 299 5.47 0.60 1.14
CA ASN A 299 4.55 0.18 0.08
C ASN A 299 4.67 1.09 -1.16
N PHE A 300 5.18 2.29 -0.97
CA PHE A 300 5.32 3.33 -1.97
C PHE A 300 6.78 3.57 -2.38
N ASP A 301 7.70 2.68 -1.98
CA ASP A 301 9.10 2.71 -2.42
C ASP A 301 9.16 2.70 -3.96
N VAL A 302 10.00 3.56 -4.53
CA VAL A 302 10.15 3.71 -5.98
C VAL A 302 10.57 2.38 -6.62
N ASP A 303 11.45 1.63 -5.98
CA ASP A 303 11.91 0.32 -6.45
C ASP A 303 10.93 -0.84 -6.17
N GLN A 304 9.83 -0.54 -5.46
CA GLN A 304 8.77 -1.47 -5.05
C GLN A 304 9.27 -2.62 -4.17
N SER A 305 10.43 -2.47 -3.54
CA SER A 305 11.03 -3.49 -2.70
C SER A 305 10.11 -3.88 -1.53
N GLY A 306 9.46 -2.90 -0.88
CA GLY A 306 8.49 -3.15 0.18
C GLY A 306 7.29 -3.99 -0.26
N MET A 307 6.68 -3.68 -1.41
CA MET A 307 5.56 -4.46 -1.96
C MET A 307 5.96 -5.88 -2.35
N LYS A 308 7.09 -6.05 -3.05
CA LYS A 308 7.60 -7.37 -3.43
C LYS A 308 7.88 -8.24 -2.20
N LYS A 309 8.46 -7.63 -1.15
CA LYS A 309 8.72 -8.30 0.12
C LYS A 309 7.43 -8.78 0.77
N GLN A 310 6.40 -7.93 0.86
CA GLN A 310 5.11 -8.33 1.45
C GLN A 310 4.41 -9.43 0.67
N LEU A 311 4.43 -9.39 -0.67
CA LEU A 311 3.86 -10.45 -1.51
C LEU A 311 4.58 -11.79 -1.34
N SER A 312 5.92 -11.76 -1.26
CA SER A 312 6.72 -12.96 -0.97
C SER A 312 6.45 -13.51 0.44
N GLN A 313 6.31 -12.63 1.43
CA GLN A 313 5.95 -13.01 2.80
C GLN A 313 4.53 -13.58 2.88
N LEU A 314 3.59 -13.03 2.10
CA LEU A 314 2.23 -13.54 1.97
C LEU A 314 2.22 -14.97 1.42
N HIS A 315 2.96 -15.23 0.33
CA HIS A 315 3.11 -16.59 -0.21
C HIS A 315 3.75 -17.55 0.82
N THR A 316 4.76 -17.09 1.55
CA THR A 316 5.39 -17.86 2.64
C THR A 316 4.39 -18.23 3.74
N LEU A 317 3.51 -17.30 4.14
CA LEU A 317 2.47 -17.58 5.12
C LEU A 317 1.42 -18.55 4.56
N LEU A 318 0.97 -18.34 3.32
CA LEU A 318 0.00 -19.20 2.66
C LEU A 318 0.52 -20.63 2.55
N THR A 319 1.78 -20.81 2.15
CA THR A 319 2.45 -22.13 2.10
C THR A 319 2.46 -22.83 3.45
N ALA A 320 2.59 -22.09 4.55
CA ALA A 320 2.55 -22.67 5.89
C ALA A 320 1.12 -23.00 6.37
N VAL A 321 0.14 -22.18 6.00
CA VAL A 321 -1.26 -22.29 6.46
C VAL A 321 -2.06 -23.27 5.62
N ASP A 322 -1.96 -23.17 4.30
CA ASP A 322 -2.64 -23.99 3.31
C ASP A 322 -1.69 -24.31 2.13
N PRO A 323 -0.82 -25.33 2.30
CA PRO A 323 0.11 -25.75 1.26
C PRO A 323 -0.56 -26.17 -0.06
N GLU A 324 -1.81 -26.63 0.01
CA GLU A 324 -2.56 -27.08 -1.17
C GLU A 324 -2.98 -25.88 -2.03
N LEU A 325 -3.52 -24.82 -1.41
CA LEU A 325 -3.85 -23.59 -2.12
C LEU A 325 -2.58 -22.89 -2.64
N ALA A 326 -1.49 -22.87 -1.86
CA ALA A 326 -0.22 -22.29 -2.32
C ALA A 326 0.30 -23.00 -3.58
N ALA A 327 0.34 -24.34 -3.56
CA ALA A 327 0.77 -25.13 -4.72
C ALA A 327 -0.13 -24.91 -5.94
N TYR A 328 -1.45 -24.81 -5.72
CA TYR A 328 -2.39 -24.51 -6.79
C TYR A 328 -2.09 -23.16 -7.45
N LEU A 329 -1.83 -22.12 -6.67
CA LEU A 329 -1.47 -20.80 -7.20
C LEU A 329 -0.13 -20.82 -7.93
N ASP A 330 0.85 -21.58 -7.45
CA ASP A 330 2.15 -21.75 -8.11
C ASP A 330 2.00 -22.43 -9.48
N GLU A 331 1.16 -23.46 -9.58
CA GLU A 331 0.90 -24.18 -10.83
C GLU A 331 0.13 -23.34 -11.88
N HIS A 332 -0.53 -22.25 -11.46
CA HIS A 332 -1.35 -21.38 -12.32
C HIS A 332 -0.77 -19.95 -12.47
N ASP A 333 0.56 -19.82 -12.45
CA ASP A 333 1.32 -18.56 -12.61
C ASP A 333 0.90 -17.42 -11.65
N SER A 334 0.31 -17.82 -10.52
CA SER A 334 -0.31 -16.94 -9.52
C SER A 334 0.46 -16.92 -8.19
N GLY A 335 1.58 -17.65 -8.09
CA GLY A 335 2.44 -17.73 -6.90
C GLY A 335 3.10 -16.41 -6.49
N ASN A 336 3.22 -15.45 -7.40
CA ASN A 336 3.70 -14.09 -7.09
C ASN A 336 2.69 -13.23 -6.30
N MET A 337 1.45 -13.72 -6.12
CA MET A 337 0.38 -13.09 -5.36
C MET A 337 -0.06 -11.70 -5.87
N PHE A 338 0.23 -11.33 -7.12
CA PHE A 338 -0.02 -9.96 -7.59
C PHE A 338 -1.49 -9.54 -7.58
N PHE A 339 -2.44 -10.48 -7.59
CA PHE A 339 -3.86 -10.18 -7.40
C PHE A 339 -4.18 -9.60 -6.00
N CYS A 340 -3.27 -9.76 -5.01
CA CYS A 340 -3.35 -9.13 -3.69
C CYS A 340 -2.65 -7.75 -3.64
N PHE A 341 -2.05 -7.26 -4.74
CA PHE A 341 -1.26 -6.02 -4.72
C PHE A 341 -2.09 -4.83 -4.23
N ARG A 342 -3.34 -4.69 -4.72
CA ARG A 342 -4.25 -3.61 -4.31
C ARG A 342 -4.57 -3.66 -2.82
N TRP A 343 -4.77 -4.85 -2.28
CA TRP A 343 -5.07 -5.05 -0.86
C TRP A 343 -3.95 -4.51 0.02
N LEU A 344 -2.70 -4.82 -0.34
CA LEU A 344 -1.53 -4.43 0.43
C LEU A 344 -1.17 -2.95 0.23
N LEU A 345 -1.26 -2.43 -1.00
CA LEU A 345 -0.89 -1.04 -1.29
C LEU A 345 -1.74 -0.04 -0.51
N VAL A 346 -3.07 -0.21 -0.51
CA VAL A 346 -4.01 0.71 0.16
C VAL A 346 -4.69 0.11 1.38
N TRP A 347 -4.05 -0.88 2.02
CA TRP A 347 -4.54 -1.56 3.23
C TRP A 347 -6.04 -1.85 3.19
N PHE A 348 -6.47 -2.56 2.13
CA PHE A 348 -7.84 -3.03 1.90
C PHE A 348 -8.93 -1.95 1.75
N LYS A 349 -8.58 -0.67 1.61
CA LYS A 349 -9.55 0.44 1.45
C LYS A 349 -10.56 0.23 0.32
N ARG A 350 -10.17 -0.52 -0.72
CA ARG A 350 -11.02 -0.85 -1.87
C ARG A 350 -11.90 -2.07 -1.67
N GLU A 351 -11.67 -2.85 -0.62
CA GLU A 351 -12.38 -4.11 -0.38
C GLU A 351 -13.47 -3.99 0.67
N PHE A 352 -13.40 -2.98 1.52
CA PHE A 352 -14.34 -2.75 2.60
C PHE A 352 -15.12 -1.44 2.42
N VAL A 353 -16.37 -1.45 2.87
CA VAL A 353 -17.17 -0.22 2.97
C VAL A 353 -16.59 0.69 4.05
N TYR A 354 -17.00 1.96 4.03
CA TYR A 354 -16.49 2.99 4.94
C TYR A 354 -16.61 2.62 6.43
N ASN A 355 -17.70 1.96 6.82
CA ASN A 355 -17.93 1.56 8.21
C ASN A 355 -17.02 0.41 8.66
N ASP A 356 -16.50 -0.39 7.72
CA ASP A 356 -15.69 -1.58 7.99
C ASP A 356 -14.19 -1.27 7.88
N ILE A 357 -13.80 -0.36 6.99
CA ILE A 357 -12.39 0.01 6.83
C ILE A 357 -11.82 0.68 8.09
N MET A 358 -12.66 1.45 8.81
CA MET A 358 -12.26 2.11 10.05
C MET A 358 -11.85 1.11 11.14
N PRO A 359 -12.71 0.15 11.58
CA PRO A 359 -12.30 -0.87 12.54
C PRO A 359 -11.13 -1.74 12.08
N LEU A 360 -11.01 -2.02 10.78
CA LEU A 360 -9.86 -2.76 10.24
C LEU A 360 -8.55 -2.01 10.51
N TRP A 361 -8.50 -0.72 10.18
CA TRP A 361 -7.31 0.09 10.39
C TRP A 361 -7.01 0.32 11.88
N GLU A 362 -8.05 0.55 12.70
CA GLU A 362 -7.92 0.64 14.16
C GLU A 362 -7.19 -0.58 14.71
N LEU A 363 -7.62 -1.77 14.30
CA LEU A 363 -7.01 -3.03 14.68
C LEU A 363 -5.54 -3.09 14.21
N LEU A 364 -5.28 -2.81 12.93
CA LEU A 364 -3.93 -2.89 12.37
C LEU A 364 -2.94 -1.90 13.03
N TRP A 365 -3.39 -0.69 13.37
CA TRP A 365 -2.55 0.32 14.01
C TRP A 365 -2.15 -0.03 15.44
N THR A 366 -2.83 -0.97 16.10
CA THR A 366 -2.40 -1.50 17.40
C THR A 366 -1.04 -2.22 17.32
N GLY A 367 -0.70 -2.76 16.14
CA GLY A 367 0.48 -3.63 15.94
C GLY A 367 0.32 -5.03 16.52
N LEU A 368 -0.88 -5.39 16.98
CA LEU A 368 -1.19 -6.70 17.57
C LEU A 368 -1.80 -7.66 16.53
N PRO A 369 -1.66 -8.98 16.74
CA PRO A 369 -0.75 -9.63 17.68
C PRO A 369 0.68 -9.74 17.14
N CYS A 370 0.92 -9.28 15.91
CA CYS A 370 2.22 -9.21 15.26
C CYS A 370 2.28 -8.06 14.24
N ALA A 371 3.48 -7.61 13.89
CA ALA A 371 3.69 -6.48 12.98
C ALA A 371 3.06 -6.68 11.58
N ASN A 372 3.03 -7.91 11.08
CA ASN A 372 2.54 -8.23 9.73
C ASN A 372 1.12 -8.81 9.74
N PHE A 373 0.27 -8.42 10.70
CA PHE A 373 -1.09 -8.98 10.81
C PHE A 373 -1.95 -8.74 9.55
N HIS A 374 -1.69 -7.66 8.79
CA HIS A 374 -2.32 -7.40 7.49
C HIS A 374 -2.09 -8.52 6.46
N LEU A 375 -0.97 -9.26 6.53
CA LEU A 375 -0.75 -10.43 5.68
C LEU A 375 -1.63 -11.61 6.09
N LEU A 376 -1.90 -11.77 7.39
CA LEU A 376 -2.81 -12.80 7.88
C LEU A 376 -4.27 -12.51 7.52
N ILE A 377 -4.64 -11.23 7.41
CA ILE A 377 -5.92 -10.80 6.82
C ILE A 377 -6.01 -11.27 5.36
N CYS A 378 -4.95 -11.11 4.55
CA CYS A 378 -4.91 -11.63 3.19
C CYS A 378 -5.10 -13.16 3.16
N VAL A 379 -4.35 -13.90 3.98
CA VAL A 379 -4.46 -15.36 4.06
C VAL A 379 -5.88 -15.79 4.48
N ALA A 380 -6.50 -15.09 5.43
CA ALA A 380 -7.86 -15.39 5.87
C ALA A 380 -8.89 -15.18 4.76
N ILE A 381 -8.75 -14.14 3.94
CA ILE A 381 -9.60 -13.93 2.76
C ILE A 381 -9.38 -15.06 1.76
N LEU A 382 -8.13 -15.41 1.42
CA LEU A 382 -7.84 -16.48 0.47
C LEU A 382 -8.33 -17.86 0.95
N ASP A 383 -8.24 -18.13 2.25
CA ASP A 383 -8.76 -19.35 2.88
C ASP A 383 -10.29 -19.45 2.76
N ASN A 384 -11.03 -18.33 2.77
CA ASN A 384 -12.48 -18.32 2.47
C ASN A 384 -12.75 -18.72 1.01
N GLU A 385 -11.91 -18.25 0.09
CA GLU A 385 -12.13 -18.38 -1.36
C GLU A 385 -11.54 -19.66 -1.95
N LYS A 386 -10.71 -20.40 -1.20
CA LYS A 386 -10.01 -21.62 -1.64
C LYS A 386 -10.88 -22.53 -2.50
N LYS A 387 -12.06 -22.90 -1.99
CA LYS A 387 -12.96 -23.84 -2.68
C LYS A 387 -13.38 -23.31 -4.04
N VAL A 388 -13.77 -22.04 -4.12
CA VAL A 388 -14.19 -21.41 -5.37
C VAL A 388 -13.04 -21.39 -6.37
N LEU A 389 -11.84 -20.99 -5.93
CA LEU A 389 -10.67 -20.92 -6.81
C LEU A 389 -10.30 -22.30 -7.38
N MET A 390 -10.22 -23.32 -6.52
CA MET A 390 -9.72 -24.64 -6.90
C MET A 390 -10.78 -25.50 -7.62
N GLU A 391 -12.02 -25.53 -7.14
CA GLU A 391 -13.07 -26.35 -7.74
C GLU A 391 -13.49 -25.81 -9.11
N SER A 392 -13.38 -24.49 -9.32
CA SER A 392 -13.67 -23.85 -10.60
C SER A 392 -12.49 -23.89 -11.58
N GLY A 393 -11.30 -24.32 -11.13
CA GLY A 393 -10.11 -24.40 -11.98
C GLY A 393 -9.64 -23.05 -12.51
N TYR A 394 -9.72 -21.99 -11.69
CA TYR A 394 -9.35 -20.63 -12.10
C TYR A 394 -7.86 -20.47 -12.40
N GLY A 395 -7.54 -19.95 -13.58
CA GLY A 395 -6.22 -19.44 -13.92
C GLY A 395 -5.98 -18.04 -13.37
N PHE A 396 -4.81 -17.46 -13.66
CA PHE A 396 -4.40 -16.16 -13.15
C PHE A 396 -5.46 -15.06 -13.37
N THR A 397 -6.02 -14.98 -14.58
CA THR A 397 -6.99 -13.93 -14.90
C THR A 397 -8.31 -14.13 -14.16
N GLU A 398 -8.82 -15.35 -14.09
CA GLU A 398 -10.04 -15.66 -13.36
C GLU A 398 -9.87 -15.41 -11.86
N ILE A 399 -8.70 -15.76 -11.30
CA ILE A 399 -8.34 -15.42 -9.91
C ILE A 399 -8.38 -13.91 -9.72
N LEU A 400 -7.68 -13.14 -10.58
CA LEU A 400 -7.64 -11.68 -10.47
C LEU A 400 -9.05 -11.08 -10.58
N LYS A 401 -9.89 -11.57 -11.50
CA LYS A 401 -11.26 -11.14 -11.67
C LYS A 401 -12.09 -11.45 -10.42
N HIS A 402 -12.06 -12.69 -9.96
CA HIS A 402 -12.78 -13.15 -8.76
C HIS A 402 -12.42 -12.31 -7.54
N ILE A 403 -11.12 -12.16 -7.27
CA ILE A 403 -10.60 -11.35 -6.16
C ILE A 403 -11.06 -9.90 -6.24
N ASN A 404 -11.08 -9.30 -7.43
CA ASN A 404 -11.62 -7.96 -7.59
C ASN A 404 -13.12 -7.88 -7.35
N ASP A 405 -13.86 -8.92 -7.73
CA ASP A 405 -15.32 -9.00 -7.58
C ASP A 405 -15.75 -9.27 -6.13
N LEU A 406 -14.81 -9.61 -5.22
CA LEU A 406 -15.04 -9.67 -3.77
C LEU A 406 -15.12 -8.29 -3.12
N SER A 407 -14.71 -7.24 -3.81
CA SER A 407 -14.77 -5.87 -3.29
C SER A 407 -16.17 -5.55 -2.74
N LEU A 408 -16.22 -5.06 -1.50
CA LEU A 408 -17.42 -4.72 -0.73
C LEU A 408 -18.31 -5.92 -0.33
N LYS A 409 -17.87 -7.16 -0.58
CA LYS A 409 -18.59 -8.39 -0.22
C LYS A 409 -17.92 -9.18 0.92
N ILE A 410 -16.75 -8.73 1.38
CA ILE A 410 -15.98 -9.39 2.42
C ILE A 410 -16.57 -9.06 3.79
N SER A 411 -16.91 -10.09 4.57
CA SER A 411 -17.31 -9.94 5.98
C SER A 411 -16.09 -9.65 6.85
N LEU A 412 -16.03 -8.43 7.41
CA LEU A 412 -14.88 -7.98 8.20
C LEU A 412 -14.64 -8.84 9.44
N ASP A 413 -15.69 -9.11 10.23
CA ASP A 413 -15.57 -9.85 11.48
C ASP A 413 -15.12 -11.29 11.25
N ASP A 414 -15.66 -11.96 10.24
CA ASP A 414 -15.27 -13.33 9.89
C ASP A 414 -13.79 -13.39 9.50
N VAL A 415 -13.31 -12.42 8.72
CA VAL A 415 -11.91 -12.33 8.31
C VAL A 415 -10.99 -12.04 9.48
N ILE A 416 -11.33 -11.12 10.38
CA ILE A 416 -10.52 -10.81 11.57
C ILE A 416 -10.46 -12.02 12.50
N MET A 417 -11.60 -12.67 12.77
CA MET A 417 -11.67 -13.85 13.62
C MET A 417 -10.85 -15.00 13.03
N LYS A 418 -10.94 -15.22 11.72
CA LYS A 418 -10.13 -16.23 11.02
C LYS A 418 -8.64 -15.89 11.00
N ALA A 419 -8.25 -14.64 10.74
CA ALA A 419 -6.84 -14.21 10.76
C ALA A 419 -6.23 -14.37 12.16
N THR A 420 -6.98 -14.04 13.21
CA THR A 420 -6.57 -14.23 14.61
C THR A 420 -6.42 -15.72 14.93
N ALA A 421 -7.35 -16.55 14.47
CA ALA A 421 -7.27 -18.00 14.63
C ALA A 421 -6.05 -18.60 13.90
N ILE A 422 -5.75 -18.14 12.67
CA ILE A 422 -4.56 -18.54 11.92
C ILE A 422 -3.29 -18.13 12.68
N TYR A 423 -3.22 -16.91 13.21
CA TYR A 423 -2.09 -16.48 14.02
C TYR A 423 -1.86 -17.42 15.22
N ASN A 424 -2.91 -17.74 15.97
CA ASN A 424 -2.82 -18.63 17.14
C ASN A 424 -2.42 -20.06 16.76
N GLN A 425 -2.94 -20.55 15.64
CA GLN A 425 -2.61 -21.86 15.08
C GLN A 425 -1.13 -21.94 14.68
N LEU A 426 -0.61 -20.90 14.03
CA LEU A 426 0.81 -20.81 13.69
C LEU A 426 1.67 -20.68 14.96
N LYS A 427 1.31 -19.80 15.89
CA LYS A 427 2.05 -19.57 17.14
C LYS A 427 2.22 -20.83 18.00
N THR A 428 1.23 -21.70 18.00
CA THR A 428 1.25 -22.96 18.78
C THR A 428 1.90 -24.12 18.02
N SER A 429 2.17 -23.97 16.73
CA SER A 429 2.79 -25.01 15.90
C SER A 429 4.30 -25.12 16.17
N THR A 430 4.76 -26.35 16.40
CA THR A 430 6.18 -26.66 16.69
C THR A 430 7.05 -26.70 15.43
N ASN A 431 6.46 -27.01 14.28
CA ASN A 431 7.18 -27.31 13.03
C ASN A 431 7.12 -26.17 12.00
N LEU A 432 7.06 -24.91 12.44
CA LEU A 432 7.14 -23.78 11.52
C LEU A 432 8.56 -23.51 11.03
N THR A 433 8.68 -23.20 9.74
CA THR A 433 9.94 -22.72 9.17
C THR A 433 10.40 -21.42 9.83
N THR A 434 11.71 -21.19 9.87
CA THR A 434 12.29 -19.94 10.39
C THR A 434 11.76 -18.72 9.63
N SER A 435 11.56 -18.84 8.31
CA SER A 435 10.99 -17.78 7.48
C SER A 435 9.57 -17.44 7.93
N THR A 436 8.69 -18.44 8.13
CA THR A 436 7.32 -18.22 8.63
C THR A 436 7.35 -17.57 10.01
N LYS A 437 8.16 -18.08 10.95
CA LYS A 437 8.28 -17.50 12.31
C LYS A 437 8.75 -16.05 12.28
N ARG A 438 9.67 -15.68 11.39
CA ARG A 438 10.14 -14.31 11.18
C ARG A 438 9.01 -13.41 10.69
N VAL A 439 8.19 -13.86 9.74
CA VAL A 439 7.06 -13.07 9.21
C VAL A 439 6.03 -12.76 10.30
N ILE A 440 5.67 -13.72 11.14
CA ILE A 440 4.72 -13.51 12.25
C ILE A 440 5.35 -12.97 13.55
N GLY A 441 6.64 -12.61 13.52
CA GLY A 441 7.32 -11.94 14.63
C GLY A 441 7.65 -12.84 15.85
N LEU A 442 7.79 -14.15 15.66
CA LEU A 442 8.17 -15.09 16.73
C LEU A 442 9.69 -15.28 16.89
N VAL A 443 10.49 -14.83 15.92
CA VAL A 443 11.95 -14.81 16.02
C VAL A 443 12.39 -13.36 16.08
N VAL A 444 12.96 -12.96 17.21
CA VAL A 444 13.67 -11.69 17.38
C VAL A 444 15.14 -11.95 17.02
N ASN A 445 15.78 -11.07 16.24
CA ASN A 445 17.20 -11.21 15.91
C ASN A 445 18.03 -11.23 17.20
N GLU A 446 18.61 -12.38 17.55
CA GLU A 446 19.66 -12.50 18.55
C GLU A 446 20.99 -11.99 17.96
N ASN A 447 21.10 -10.70 17.67
CA ASN A 447 22.39 -10.05 17.39
C ASN A 447 22.41 -8.69 18.08
N GLY A 448 22.61 -8.76 19.39
CA GLY A 448 22.82 -7.63 20.30
C GLY A 448 23.63 -8.10 21.52
N ALA A 449 24.68 -8.89 21.30
CA ALA A 449 25.68 -9.21 22.32
C ALA A 449 27.00 -9.70 21.67
N HIS A 450 28.01 -8.82 21.71
CA HIS A 450 29.45 -9.04 21.56
C HIS A 450 29.98 -9.98 20.46
N SER A 451 30.55 -9.39 19.41
CA SER A 451 31.70 -9.93 18.68
C SER A 451 32.84 -8.90 18.67
N THR A 452 33.85 -9.13 19.49
CA THR A 452 35.21 -8.63 19.25
C THR A 452 35.95 -9.66 18.41
N SER A 453 36.05 -9.43 17.11
CA SER A 453 37.21 -9.83 16.29
C SER A 453 37.03 -9.25 14.89
N SER A 454 38.07 -8.53 14.49
CA SER A 454 38.37 -7.97 13.17
C SER A 454 38.06 -8.91 12.01
N ASP A 455 37.43 -8.40 10.97
CA ASP A 455 38.09 -8.14 9.69
C ASP A 455 37.18 -7.31 8.75
N GLU A 456 37.84 -6.48 7.97
CA GLU A 456 37.33 -5.39 7.15
C GLU A 456 36.47 -5.87 5.96
N ASP A 457 35.31 -5.24 5.75
CA ASP A 457 34.85 -4.89 4.40
C ASP A 457 33.85 -3.73 4.46
N SER A 458 34.25 -2.62 3.88
CA SER A 458 33.61 -1.32 3.88
C SER A 458 32.47 -1.22 2.86
N VAL A 459 31.25 -0.95 3.31
CA VAL A 459 30.23 -0.23 2.53
C VAL A 459 29.49 0.73 3.47
N ASP A 460 29.45 1.98 3.06
CA ASP A 460 29.11 3.19 3.81
C ASP A 460 27.57 3.32 3.99
N ASP A 461 27.06 2.92 5.16
CA ASP A 461 25.68 3.18 5.59
C ASP A 461 25.68 4.38 6.56
N HIS A 462 25.47 5.58 6.01
CA HIS A 462 25.15 6.76 6.82
C HIS A 462 23.68 6.72 7.26
N GLU A 463 23.42 6.06 8.40
CA GLU A 463 22.26 6.36 9.24
C GLU A 463 22.30 7.84 9.64
N ARG A 464 21.44 8.67 9.04
CA ARG A 464 21.13 9.99 9.59
C ARG A 464 20.02 9.83 10.62
N ASP A 465 20.45 9.68 11.85
CA ASP A 465 19.64 9.93 13.04
C ASP A 465 19.26 11.42 13.05
N ILE A 466 18.01 11.75 12.69
CA ILE A 466 17.49 13.12 12.83
C ILE A 466 16.95 13.26 14.26
N THR A 467 17.86 13.46 15.20
CA THR A 467 17.57 14.17 16.44
C THR A 467 17.93 15.64 16.22
N MET A 468 16.92 16.50 16.14
CA MET A 468 17.13 17.95 16.07
C MET A 468 17.25 18.54 17.49
N PRO A 469 18.16 19.51 17.70
CA PRO A 469 18.52 20.01 19.01
C PRO A 469 17.48 21.01 19.56
N ASP A 470 17.35 20.99 20.88
CA ASP A 470 16.68 21.98 21.69
C ASP A 470 17.36 23.36 21.49
N ASN A 471 16.68 24.30 20.84
CA ASN A 471 17.15 25.67 20.70
C ASN A 471 16.12 26.64 21.28
N SER A 472 16.23 26.84 22.59
CA SER A 472 15.71 28.02 23.26
C SER A 472 16.55 29.24 22.87
N ALA A 473 16.18 29.90 21.78
CA ALA A 473 16.68 31.23 21.44
C ALA A 473 15.49 32.14 21.16
N THR A 474 15.19 32.97 22.15
CA THR A 474 14.23 34.07 22.09
C THR A 474 14.65 35.06 21.00
N PHE A 475 13.81 35.21 19.98
CA PHE A 475 13.83 36.38 19.11
C PHE A 475 12.44 37.00 19.12
N SER A 476 12.30 38.09 19.87
CA SER A 476 11.13 38.97 19.81
C SER A 476 11.16 39.72 18.48
N THR A 477 10.06 39.72 17.73
CA THR A 477 9.66 40.89 16.93
C THR A 477 8.16 40.80 16.62
N SER A 478 7.51 41.92 16.84
CA SER A 478 6.07 42.15 16.82
C SER A 478 5.44 41.98 15.44
N PHE A 479 4.48 41.07 15.30
CA PHE A 479 3.39 41.14 14.32
C PHE A 479 2.14 40.43 14.87
N ASP A 480 1.77 40.78 16.12
CA ASP A 480 0.46 40.47 16.68
C ASP A 480 -0.47 41.65 16.43
N ASN A 481 -1.48 41.42 15.60
CA ASN A 481 -2.85 41.99 15.66
C ASN A 481 -3.47 41.81 14.27
N ASP A 482 -4.13 40.67 14.02
CA ASP A 482 -5.31 40.56 13.14
C ASP A 482 -5.87 39.12 12.95
N LEU A 483 -5.31 38.08 13.60
CA LEU A 483 -5.77 36.69 13.42
C LEU A 483 -6.82 36.19 14.43
N ASP A 484 -7.12 36.94 15.50
CA ASP A 484 -7.99 36.48 16.60
C ASP A 484 -9.50 36.70 16.40
N ARG A 485 -9.96 37.22 15.24
CA ARG A 485 -11.40 37.52 15.05
C ARG A 485 -12.22 36.50 14.27
N ASN A 486 -11.62 35.45 13.73
CA ASN A 486 -12.34 34.50 12.86
C ASN A 486 -12.53 33.07 13.41
N CYS A 487 -12.00 32.74 14.60
CA CYS A 487 -12.16 31.39 15.18
C CYS A 487 -13.39 31.21 16.10
N GLU A 488 -14.10 32.27 16.51
CA GLU A 488 -15.19 32.17 17.51
C GLU A 488 -16.62 32.09 16.93
N LYS A 489 -16.82 32.04 15.61
CA LYS A 489 -18.18 32.05 15.00
C LYS A 489 -18.69 30.72 14.44
N GLY A 490 -18.05 29.60 14.77
CA GLY A 490 -18.45 28.26 14.29
C GLY A 490 -19.31 27.42 15.22
N ILE A 491 -19.54 27.84 16.47
CA ILE A 491 -20.31 27.07 17.45
C ILE A 491 -21.59 27.82 17.77
N MET A 492 -22.66 27.57 17.00
CA MET A 492 -24.08 27.67 17.40
C MET A 492 -24.98 27.38 16.19
N PHE A 493 -26.04 26.59 16.43
CA PHE A 493 -27.06 26.04 15.51
C PHE A 493 -26.62 24.77 14.74
N HIS A 494 -27.23 23.58 14.90
CA HIS A 494 -28.58 23.20 15.30
C HIS A 494 -28.59 21.92 16.16
N MET A 495 -29.62 21.83 17.02
CA MET A 495 -30.14 20.61 17.66
C MET A 495 -30.40 19.48 16.66
#